data_AF-A0AAD2G2T0-F1
#
_entry.id   AF-A0AAD2G2T0-F1
#
_cell.length_a   1.000
_cell.length_b   1.000
_cell.length_c   1.000
_cell.angle_alpha   90.00
_cell.angle_beta   90.00
_cell.angle_gamma   90.00
#
_symmetry.space_group_name_H-M   'P 1'
#
loop_
_entity.id
_entity.type
_entity.pdbx_description
1 polymer ?
#
loop_
_entity_poly.entity_id
_entity_poly.type
_entity_poly.pdbx_seq_one_letter_code
_entity_poly.pdbx_strand_id
1 'polypeptide(L)'
;MSDPKDQQQQQQQQQQQQQQQQQQQQQESSSGPSIRMVIQRYRFARMLLEESQVVSVGHPSSSLLVNEAENDNDDNVETGTNDDDENKEATVGLLVYISFSALASKEKVEQAAKTVLNMPVGTLGAWGDGSGVKSMLQLLTARNNAALKTKTTTTKGDNESSSSNDNNNSPLSIILVPQANLIAKIKKNGKSIQYRDQIAKEQGNELYDFFCLTVEDLLQDHHAVCKGDKPANGSNKKSNNNDNNNNIPDPSIPPNQLFRRRTSEFATFEDEATSPCGLPLTTIDGTPVTKSARKKMQKQYEAHAKRHEKWLKLNPQEKEEANNKSANKSPEPDNMKPSLDSSFLQLVKGTFGARQGIEMQSDMGPFCHVVEL
;
A
#
# COMPACT_ATOMS: atom_id res chain seq x y z
N MET A 1 0.04 50.18 -50.04
CA MET A 1 -0.01 50.51 -48.60
C MET A 1 -1.20 49.74 -48.05
N SER A 2 -0.96 48.76 -47.19
CA SER A 2 -2.03 48.01 -46.54
C SER A 2 -2.77 48.93 -45.58
N ASP A 3 -4.10 48.83 -45.53
CA ASP A 3 -4.94 49.69 -44.72
C ASP A 3 -4.62 49.46 -43.22
N PRO A 4 -4.42 50.50 -42.40
CA PRO A 4 -4.09 50.34 -40.97
C PRO A 4 -5.12 49.48 -40.21
N LYS A 5 -6.36 49.42 -40.71
CA LYS A 5 -7.42 48.58 -40.15
C LYS A 5 -7.15 47.08 -40.35
N ASP A 6 -6.52 46.69 -41.46
CA ASP A 6 -6.19 45.29 -41.74
C ASP A 6 -5.09 44.79 -40.82
N GLN A 7 -4.11 45.63 -40.46
CA GLN A 7 -3.08 45.30 -39.47
C GLN A 7 -3.66 45.07 -38.08
N GLN A 8 -4.61 45.91 -37.66
CA GLN A 8 -5.24 45.77 -36.35
C GLN A 8 -6.09 44.50 -36.28
N GLN A 9 -6.82 44.17 -37.35
CA GLN A 9 -7.62 42.95 -37.41
C GLN A 9 -6.75 41.69 -37.42
N GLN A 10 -5.63 41.70 -38.15
CA GLN A 10 -4.69 40.57 -38.17
C GLN A 10 -4.02 40.34 -36.81
N GLN A 11 -3.64 41.40 -36.10
CA GLN A 11 -3.05 41.29 -34.76
C GLN A 11 -4.06 40.72 -33.75
N GLN A 12 -5.32 41.15 -33.83
CA GLN A 12 -6.39 40.64 -32.96
C GLN A 12 -6.68 39.16 -33.21
N GLN A 13 -6.69 38.74 -34.48
CA GLN A 13 -6.88 37.33 -34.85
C GLN A 13 -5.73 36.44 -34.35
N GLN A 14 -4.49 36.91 -34.45
CA GLN A 14 -3.31 36.18 -33.97
C GLN A 14 -3.31 36.03 -32.43
N GLN A 15 -3.75 37.05 -31.71
CA GLN A 15 -3.86 37.03 -30.25
C GLN A 15 -4.97 36.07 -29.78
N GLN A 16 -6.10 36.04 -30.50
CA GLN A 16 -7.20 35.10 -30.23
C GLN A 16 -6.79 33.64 -30.48
N GLN A 17 -6.00 33.40 -31.53
CA GLN A 17 -5.47 32.07 -31.85
C GLN A 17 -4.46 31.58 -30.79
N GLN A 18 -3.62 32.47 -30.24
CA GLN A 18 -2.74 32.14 -29.11
C GLN A 18 -3.53 31.80 -27.83
N GLN A 19 -4.60 32.54 -27.51
CA GLN A 19 -5.42 32.23 -26.35
C GLN A 19 -6.13 30.87 -26.48
N GLN A 20 -6.67 30.54 -27.66
CA GLN A 20 -7.28 29.22 -27.88
C GLN A 20 -6.27 28.09 -27.73
N GLN A 21 -5.03 28.25 -28.23
CA GLN A 21 -3.98 27.26 -28.05
C GLN A 21 -3.58 27.09 -26.57
N GLN A 22 -3.58 28.17 -25.78
CA GLN A 22 -3.33 28.08 -24.34
C GLN A 22 -4.47 27.36 -23.60
N GLN A 23 -5.73 27.62 -23.96
CA GLN A 23 -6.88 26.95 -23.35
C GLN A 23 -6.95 25.45 -23.71
N GLN A 24 -6.66 25.07 -24.95
CA GLN A 24 -6.58 23.65 -25.34
C GLN A 24 -5.44 22.92 -24.61
N GLN A 25 -4.30 23.59 -24.40
CA GLN A 25 -3.20 23.02 -23.61
C GLN A 25 -3.56 22.84 -22.13
N GLN A 26 -4.44 23.67 -21.56
CA GLN A 26 -4.93 23.52 -20.19
C GLN A 26 -5.98 22.41 -20.07
N GLN A 27 -6.87 22.24 -21.05
CA GLN A 27 -7.89 21.18 -21.02
C GLN A 27 -7.30 19.76 -21.22
N GLU A 28 -6.22 19.60 -22.00
CA GLU A 28 -5.56 18.29 -22.15
C GLU A 28 -4.86 17.83 -20.85
N SER A 29 -4.69 18.70 -19.85
CA SER A 29 -4.00 18.36 -18.58
C SER A 29 -4.89 17.69 -17.54
N SER A 30 -6.22 17.68 -17.70
CA SER A 30 -7.14 17.30 -16.60
C SER A 30 -7.59 15.84 -16.57
N SER A 31 -7.16 14.98 -17.50
CA SER A 31 -7.67 13.59 -17.61
C SER A 31 -6.64 12.47 -17.47
N GLY A 32 -5.43 12.78 -16.96
CA GLY A 32 -4.40 11.76 -16.73
C GLY A 32 -4.72 10.85 -15.52
N PRO A 33 -4.13 9.64 -15.48
CA PRO A 33 -4.24 8.80 -14.29
C PRO A 33 -3.60 9.48 -13.07
N SER A 34 -4.23 9.28 -11.92
CA SER A 34 -3.78 9.76 -10.63
C SER A 34 -2.52 9.01 -10.17
N ILE A 35 -2.53 7.69 -10.39
CA ILE A 35 -1.42 6.78 -10.06
C ILE A 35 -1.19 5.85 -11.24
N ARG A 36 0.08 5.62 -11.59
CA ARG A 36 0.47 4.60 -12.57
C ARG A 36 1.44 3.61 -11.92
N MET A 37 1.15 2.33 -12.08
CA MET A 37 2.00 1.25 -11.60
C MET A 37 2.40 0.33 -12.74
N VAL A 38 3.63 -0.20 -12.67
CA VAL A 38 4.08 -1.32 -13.49
C VAL A 38 4.41 -2.47 -12.55
N ILE A 39 3.71 -3.58 -12.71
CA ILE A 39 3.81 -4.73 -11.84
C ILE A 39 4.39 -5.91 -12.61
N GLN A 40 5.44 -6.51 -12.08
CA GLN A 40 6.17 -7.62 -12.69
C GLN A 40 6.37 -8.73 -11.68
N ARG A 41 6.31 -9.97 -12.14
CA ARG A 41 6.63 -11.15 -11.32
C ARG A 41 8.11 -11.46 -11.43
N TYR A 42 8.71 -11.89 -10.32
CA TYR A 42 10.06 -12.47 -10.31
C TYR A 42 10.12 -13.76 -9.49
N ARG A 43 11.17 -14.56 -9.71
CA ARG A 43 11.55 -15.71 -8.87
C ARG A 43 12.70 -15.34 -7.94
N PHE A 44 13.63 -14.56 -8.46
CA PHE A 44 14.75 -14.01 -7.73
C PHE A 44 14.91 -12.54 -8.11
N ALA A 45 15.28 -11.71 -7.13
CA ALA A 45 15.61 -10.32 -7.39
C ALA A 45 16.72 -9.83 -6.45
N ARG A 46 17.55 -8.92 -6.94
CA ARG A 46 18.53 -8.15 -6.16
C ARG A 46 18.28 -6.68 -6.42
N MET A 47 18.16 -5.90 -5.35
CA MET A 47 17.95 -4.47 -5.42
C MET A 47 19.08 -3.73 -4.71
N LEU A 48 19.67 -2.76 -5.40
CA LEU A 48 20.61 -1.81 -4.80
C LEU A 48 19.82 -0.66 -4.14
N LEU A 49 19.85 -0.64 -2.81
CA LEU A 49 19.36 0.42 -1.94
C LEU A 49 20.50 1.40 -1.63
N GLU A 50 20.20 2.70 -1.69
CA GLU A 50 21.10 3.79 -1.25
C GLU A 50 22.53 3.68 -1.80
N GLU A 51 22.67 3.20 -3.04
CA GLU A 51 23.94 3.03 -3.75
C GLU A 51 24.98 2.10 -3.09
N SER A 52 24.69 1.54 -1.92
CA SER A 52 25.67 0.83 -1.08
C SER A 52 25.15 -0.51 -0.54
N GLN A 53 23.85 -0.66 -0.37
CA GLN A 53 23.25 -1.86 0.22
C GLN A 53 22.57 -2.69 -0.87
N VAL A 54 22.95 -3.96 -1.00
CA VAL A 54 22.26 -4.90 -1.90
C VAL A 54 21.34 -5.79 -1.07
N VAL A 55 20.06 -5.77 -1.39
CA VAL A 55 19.05 -6.67 -0.80
C VAL A 55 18.69 -7.73 -1.83
N SER A 56 18.85 -9.00 -1.46
CA SER A 56 18.48 -10.14 -2.30
C SER A 56 17.21 -10.79 -1.76
N VAL A 57 16.35 -11.24 -2.68
CA VAL A 57 15.06 -11.86 -2.38
C VAL A 57 14.90 -13.11 -3.24
N GLY A 58 14.53 -14.22 -2.61
CA GLY A 58 14.50 -15.55 -3.25
C GLY A 58 15.88 -16.17 -3.41
N HIS A 59 15.96 -17.24 -4.21
CA HIS A 59 17.21 -17.92 -4.54
C HIS A 59 17.39 -17.98 -6.06
N PRO A 60 18.61 -17.74 -6.57
CA PRO A 60 18.91 -17.96 -7.99
C PRO A 60 18.81 -19.45 -8.28
N SER A 61 18.03 -19.84 -9.30
CA SER A 61 17.99 -21.23 -9.76
C SER A 61 19.33 -21.54 -10.42
N SER A 62 20.13 -22.44 -9.83
CA SER A 62 21.45 -22.83 -10.34
C SER A 62 21.40 -23.34 -11.79
N SER A 63 20.27 -23.92 -12.21
CA SER A 63 20.08 -24.53 -13.52
C SER A 63 20.16 -23.56 -14.72
N LEU A 64 20.10 -22.24 -14.50
CA LEU A 64 20.14 -21.25 -15.59
C LEU A 64 21.50 -20.58 -15.79
N LEU A 65 22.50 -20.85 -14.94
CA LEU A 65 23.81 -20.18 -15.00
C LEU A 65 24.93 -21.03 -15.64
N VAL A 66 24.64 -22.17 -16.24
CA VAL A 66 25.70 -23.17 -16.57
C VAL A 66 26.33 -23.03 -17.96
N ASN A 67 25.84 -22.21 -18.90
CA ASN A 67 26.24 -22.41 -20.31
C ASN A 67 27.11 -21.32 -20.99
N GLU A 68 27.81 -20.44 -20.26
CA GLU A 68 28.69 -19.44 -20.94
C GLU A 68 30.18 -19.49 -20.59
N ALA A 69 30.65 -20.50 -19.86
CA ALA A 69 32.08 -20.79 -19.78
C ALA A 69 32.43 -21.89 -20.80
N GLU A 70 32.59 -21.50 -22.06
CA GLU A 70 33.27 -22.31 -23.08
C GLU A 70 34.72 -22.57 -22.64
N ASN A 71 35.14 -23.84 -22.69
CA ASN A 71 36.51 -24.33 -22.97
C ASN A 71 37.60 -24.10 -21.90
N ASP A 72 38.57 -24.98 -21.63
CA ASP A 72 39.04 -26.25 -22.22
C ASP A 72 39.85 -27.01 -21.13
N ASN A 73 39.84 -28.36 -21.17
CA ASN A 73 40.57 -29.30 -20.29
C ASN A 73 39.92 -29.48 -18.91
N ASP A 74 39.54 -30.68 -18.45
CA ASP A 74 40.35 -31.89 -18.35
C ASP A 74 39.41 -33.09 -18.08
N ASP A 75 39.81 -34.27 -18.54
CA ASP A 75 39.06 -35.51 -18.40
C ASP A 75 38.85 -35.92 -16.93
N ASN A 76 37.64 -36.41 -16.63
CA ASN A 76 37.36 -37.42 -15.60
C ASN A 76 37.14 -36.96 -14.13
N VAL A 77 36.06 -36.21 -13.88
CA VAL A 77 35.47 -36.10 -12.52
C VAL A 77 34.07 -36.70 -12.53
N GLU A 78 33.91 -37.85 -11.86
CA GLU A 78 32.62 -38.48 -11.58
C GLU A 78 31.76 -37.51 -10.73
N THR A 79 30.87 -36.78 -11.41
CA THR A 79 29.84 -35.97 -10.77
C THR A 79 28.78 -36.89 -10.19
N GLY A 80 28.92 -37.22 -8.91
CA GLY A 80 27.84 -37.79 -8.10
C GLY A 80 26.70 -36.78 -8.02
N THR A 81 25.72 -36.93 -8.91
CA THR A 81 24.44 -36.23 -8.85
C THR A 81 23.66 -36.79 -7.67
N ASN A 82 23.83 -36.19 -6.50
CA ASN A 82 22.89 -36.41 -5.41
C ASN A 82 21.56 -35.79 -5.85
N ASP A 83 20.64 -36.62 -6.32
CA ASP A 83 19.29 -36.28 -6.81
C ASP A 83 18.36 -35.67 -5.72
N ASP A 84 18.89 -35.37 -4.53
CA ASP A 84 18.13 -34.82 -3.41
C ASP A 84 17.82 -33.31 -3.54
N ASP A 85 18.28 -32.64 -4.60
CA ASP A 85 18.09 -31.18 -4.78
C ASP A 85 16.77 -30.79 -5.47
N GLU A 86 15.89 -31.76 -5.76
CA GLU A 86 14.69 -31.60 -6.61
C GLU A 86 13.49 -30.88 -5.95
N ASN A 87 13.55 -30.51 -4.67
CA ASN A 87 12.35 -30.05 -3.95
C ASN A 87 12.47 -28.68 -3.26
N LYS A 88 13.32 -27.78 -3.78
CA LYS A 88 13.32 -26.38 -3.30
C LYS A 88 12.05 -25.67 -3.77
N GLU A 89 11.19 -25.28 -2.84
CA GLU A 89 9.99 -24.49 -3.13
C GLU A 89 10.35 -23.23 -3.94
N ALA A 90 9.75 -23.09 -5.12
CA ALA A 90 9.98 -21.93 -5.98
C ALA A 90 9.50 -20.65 -5.28
N THR A 91 10.39 -19.67 -5.14
CA THR A 91 10.01 -18.33 -4.66
C THR A 91 9.08 -17.66 -5.68
N VAL A 92 8.10 -16.89 -5.21
CA VAL A 92 7.18 -16.05 -5.96
C VAL A 92 7.29 -14.63 -5.42
N GLY A 93 7.84 -13.74 -6.24
CA GLY A 93 8.02 -12.34 -5.91
C GLY A 93 7.18 -11.41 -6.79
N LEU A 94 6.80 -10.26 -6.25
CA LEU A 94 6.13 -9.18 -6.96
C LEU A 94 6.97 -7.90 -6.92
N LEU A 95 7.34 -7.38 -8.08
CA LEU A 95 8.02 -6.10 -8.24
C LEU A 95 7.01 -5.05 -8.68
N VAL A 96 6.90 -3.96 -7.93
CA VAL A 96 5.93 -2.89 -8.17
C VAL A 96 6.67 -1.57 -8.33
N TYR A 97 6.72 -1.06 -9.56
CA TYR A 97 7.10 0.32 -9.83
C TYR A 97 5.87 1.20 -9.69
N ILE A 98 5.97 2.30 -8.94
CA ILE A 98 4.84 3.22 -8.71
C ILE A 98 5.23 4.67 -9.00
N SER A 99 4.31 5.41 -9.61
CA SER A 99 4.41 6.86 -9.85
C SER A 99 3.11 7.55 -9.51
N PHE A 100 3.22 8.80 -9.06
CA PHE A 100 2.11 9.65 -8.62
C PHE A 100 2.04 10.91 -9.49
N SER A 101 0.85 11.23 -10.00
CA SER A 101 0.63 12.49 -10.72
C SER A 101 0.31 13.61 -9.74
N ALA A 102 0.25 14.84 -10.22
CA ALA A 102 -0.23 15.98 -9.45
C ALA A 102 -1.68 15.81 -8.94
N LEU A 103 -2.44 14.87 -9.51
CA LEU A 103 -3.81 14.53 -9.10
C LEU A 103 -3.85 13.37 -8.09
N ALA A 104 -2.71 12.89 -7.59
CA ALA A 104 -2.64 11.81 -6.61
C ALA A 104 -3.22 12.21 -5.27
N SER A 105 -4.09 11.36 -4.72
CA SER A 105 -4.70 11.52 -3.40
C SER A 105 -4.46 10.28 -2.53
N LYS A 106 -4.56 10.44 -1.20
CA LYS A 106 -4.36 9.32 -0.25
C LYS A 106 -5.36 8.19 -0.47
N GLU A 107 -6.60 8.50 -0.84
CA GLU A 107 -7.63 7.50 -1.13
C GLU A 107 -7.25 6.63 -2.34
N LYS A 108 -6.67 7.26 -3.38
CA LYS A 108 -6.14 6.54 -4.55
C LYS A 108 -4.93 5.70 -4.19
N VAL A 109 -4.08 6.17 -3.29
CA VAL A 109 -2.94 5.40 -2.77
C VAL A 109 -3.41 4.14 -2.02
N GLU A 110 -4.45 4.25 -1.19
CA GLU A 110 -5.06 3.08 -0.53
C GLU A 110 -5.65 2.09 -1.55
N GLN A 111 -6.30 2.59 -2.60
CA GLN A 111 -6.82 1.77 -3.68
C GLN A 111 -5.69 1.06 -4.42
N ALA A 112 -4.56 1.74 -4.67
CA ALA A 112 -3.38 1.17 -5.28
C ALA A 112 -2.79 0.04 -4.43
N ALA A 113 -2.63 0.25 -3.13
CA ALA A 113 -2.12 -0.77 -2.20
C ALA A 113 -3.00 -2.02 -2.18
N LYS A 114 -4.34 -1.85 -2.12
CA LYS A 114 -5.30 -2.96 -2.23
C LYS A 114 -5.19 -3.68 -3.56
N THR A 115 -5.03 -2.93 -4.65
CA THR A 115 -4.90 -3.50 -6.00
C THR A 115 -3.66 -4.39 -6.09
N VAL A 116 -2.50 -3.92 -5.62
CA VAL A 116 -1.24 -4.69 -5.60
C VAL A 116 -1.41 -6.04 -4.89
N LEU A 117 -2.05 -6.04 -3.72
CA LEU A 117 -2.20 -7.25 -2.91
C LEU A 117 -3.26 -8.23 -3.44
N ASN A 118 -4.29 -7.72 -4.13
CA ASN A 118 -5.42 -8.53 -4.63
C ASN A 118 -5.29 -8.92 -6.10
N MET A 119 -4.34 -8.36 -6.86
CA MET A 119 -4.19 -8.67 -8.28
C MET A 119 -3.70 -10.12 -8.48
N PRO A 120 -4.41 -10.95 -9.28
CA PRO A 120 -4.09 -12.36 -9.45
C PRO A 120 -2.99 -12.57 -10.50
N VAL A 121 -1.72 -12.43 -10.10
CA VAL A 121 -0.56 -12.56 -11.00
C VAL A 121 0.50 -13.56 -10.53
N GLY A 122 0.38 -14.06 -9.30
CA GLY A 122 1.32 -15.06 -8.78
C GLY A 122 0.92 -16.47 -9.18
N THR A 123 1.90 -17.31 -9.52
CA THR A 123 1.74 -18.77 -9.70
C THR A 123 2.78 -19.47 -8.84
N LEU A 124 2.43 -20.62 -8.24
CA LEU A 124 3.38 -21.40 -7.45
C LEU A 124 4.36 -22.14 -8.34
N GLY A 125 3.86 -22.81 -9.38
CA GLY A 125 4.68 -23.51 -10.37
C GLY A 125 5.03 -22.63 -11.57
N ALA A 126 5.66 -23.26 -12.56
CA ALA A 126 6.14 -22.61 -13.78
C ALA A 126 4.99 -21.94 -14.53
N TRP A 127 5.29 -20.88 -15.27
CA TRP A 127 4.26 -20.28 -16.10
C TRP A 127 3.78 -21.25 -17.19
N GLY A 128 2.45 -21.33 -17.38
CA GLY A 128 1.85 -22.22 -18.37
C GLY A 128 1.70 -23.67 -17.90
N ASP A 129 2.03 -23.98 -16.65
CA ASP A 129 1.83 -25.31 -16.04
C ASP A 129 0.34 -25.66 -15.77
N GLY A 130 -0.58 -24.75 -16.10
CA GLY A 130 -2.02 -24.90 -15.86
C GLY A 130 -2.46 -24.56 -14.43
N SER A 131 -1.53 -24.21 -13.54
CA SER A 131 -1.87 -23.69 -12.22
C SER A 131 -2.54 -22.32 -12.37
N GLY A 132 -3.70 -22.16 -11.72
CA GLY A 132 -4.43 -20.90 -11.75
C GLY A 132 -3.61 -19.77 -11.10
N VAL A 133 -3.71 -18.57 -11.66
CA VAL A 133 -3.12 -17.36 -11.07
C VAL A 133 -3.82 -17.03 -9.74
N LYS A 134 -3.04 -16.59 -8.76
CA LYS A 134 -3.50 -16.22 -7.42
C LYS A 134 -2.98 -14.85 -7.04
N SER A 135 -3.75 -14.14 -6.23
CA SER A 135 -3.29 -12.91 -5.60
C SER A 135 -2.27 -13.19 -4.51
N MET A 136 -1.53 -12.16 -4.07
CA MET A 136 -0.53 -12.36 -3.04
C MET A 136 -1.15 -12.79 -1.70
N LEU A 137 -2.30 -12.20 -1.35
CA LEU A 137 -3.05 -12.61 -0.15
C LEU A 137 -3.54 -14.07 -0.23
N GLN A 138 -3.97 -14.52 -1.42
CA GLN A 138 -4.38 -15.91 -1.63
C GLN A 138 -3.20 -16.89 -1.50
N LEU A 139 -2.02 -16.52 -2.01
CA LEU A 139 -0.81 -17.32 -1.87
C LEU A 139 -0.37 -17.43 -0.41
N LEU A 140 -0.39 -16.32 0.33
CA LEU A 140 -0.11 -16.29 1.76
C LEU A 140 -1.07 -17.20 2.56
N THR A 141 -2.37 -17.11 2.27
CA THR A 141 -3.39 -17.96 2.91
C THR A 141 -3.15 -19.44 2.61
N ALA A 142 -2.89 -19.79 1.34
CA ALA A 142 -2.66 -21.16 0.93
C ALA A 142 -1.43 -21.76 1.64
N ARG A 143 -0.34 -20.99 1.74
CA ARG A 143 0.89 -21.39 2.45
C ARG A 143 0.63 -21.63 3.94
N ASN A 144 -0.03 -20.71 4.62
CA ASN A 144 -0.32 -20.85 6.04
C ASN A 144 -1.19 -22.10 6.32
N ASN A 145 -2.18 -22.36 5.46
CA ASN A 145 -3.01 -23.56 5.55
C ASN A 145 -2.22 -24.86 5.30
N ALA A 146 -1.23 -24.85 4.40
CA ALA A 146 -0.35 -26.00 4.18
C ALA A 146 0.52 -26.28 5.42
N ALA A 147 1.08 -25.24 6.04
CA ALA A 147 1.89 -25.36 7.25
C ALA A 147 1.09 -25.87 8.47
N LEU A 148 -0.21 -25.59 8.55
CA LEU A 148 -1.08 -26.13 9.60
C LEU A 148 -1.38 -27.63 9.40
N LYS A 149 -1.49 -28.09 8.15
CA LYS A 149 -1.74 -29.50 7.83
C LYS A 149 -0.55 -30.39 8.18
N THR A 150 0.68 -29.94 7.94
CA THR A 150 1.89 -30.73 8.22
C THR A 150 2.09 -30.97 9.72
N LYS A 151 1.75 -30.01 10.59
CA LYS A 151 1.87 -30.16 12.05
C LYS A 151 0.96 -31.23 12.65
N THR A 152 -0.21 -31.47 12.06
CA THR A 152 -1.21 -32.41 12.64
C THR A 152 -0.78 -33.87 12.49
N THR A 153 0.02 -34.20 11.47
CA THR A 153 0.34 -35.59 11.10
C THR A 153 1.48 -36.20 11.92
N THR A 154 2.34 -35.39 12.56
CA THR A 154 3.58 -35.87 13.22
C THR A 154 3.40 -36.29 14.69
N THR A 155 2.19 -36.29 15.23
CA THR A 155 1.96 -36.44 16.68
C THR A 155 1.97 -37.89 17.22
N LYS A 156 2.55 -38.87 16.52
CA LYS A 156 2.61 -40.27 17.02
C LYS A 156 3.83 -41.03 16.47
N GLY A 157 4.98 -40.87 17.12
CA GLY A 157 6.16 -41.69 16.84
C GLY A 157 7.43 -41.07 17.43
N ASP A 158 7.86 -41.62 18.55
CA ASP A 158 9.06 -41.23 19.29
C ASP A 158 10.34 -41.38 18.44
N ASN A 159 11.00 -40.27 18.12
CA ASN A 159 12.45 -40.11 18.26
C ASN A 159 12.90 -38.69 17.84
N GLU A 160 13.33 -37.92 18.84
CA GLU A 160 13.91 -36.60 18.72
C GLU A 160 15.22 -36.66 17.93
N SER A 161 15.21 -36.17 16.68
CA SER A 161 16.42 -35.67 16.03
C SER A 161 16.11 -34.26 15.53
N SER A 162 16.34 -33.32 16.45
CA SER A 162 16.24 -31.87 16.28
C SER A 162 17.32 -31.36 15.32
N SER A 163 17.13 -31.50 14.01
CA SER A 163 17.89 -30.73 13.04
C SER A 163 17.13 -29.44 12.73
N SER A 164 17.38 -28.44 13.58
CA SER A 164 16.97 -27.04 13.43
C SER A 164 17.71 -26.39 12.25
N ASN A 165 17.45 -26.84 11.02
CA ASN A 165 17.92 -26.11 9.84
C ASN A 165 16.82 -25.17 9.36
N ASP A 166 16.85 -24.02 10.03
CA ASP A 166 16.23 -22.74 9.73
C ASP A 166 16.57 -22.23 8.31
N ASN A 167 16.01 -22.84 7.27
CA ASN A 167 15.92 -22.14 5.98
C ASN A 167 14.64 -21.29 5.96
N ASN A 168 14.73 -20.21 6.76
CA ASN A 168 13.79 -19.10 6.96
C ASN A 168 13.51 -18.26 5.70
N ASN A 169 13.64 -18.80 4.49
CA ASN A 169 13.32 -18.02 3.29
C ASN A 169 11.81 -18.12 3.03
N SER A 170 11.07 -17.04 3.29
CA SER A 170 9.69 -16.97 2.82
C SER A 170 9.75 -17.00 1.29
N PRO A 171 9.05 -17.94 0.62
CA PRO A 171 9.00 -17.96 -0.82
C PRO A 171 8.16 -16.81 -1.35
N LEU A 172 7.56 -15.96 -0.50
CA LEU A 172 6.71 -14.86 -0.94
C LEU A 172 7.36 -13.52 -0.61
N SER A 173 7.39 -12.65 -1.60
CA SER A 173 8.04 -11.34 -1.46
C SER A 173 7.43 -10.25 -2.33
N ILE A 174 7.58 -9.01 -1.88
CA ILE A 174 7.15 -7.81 -2.60
C ILE A 174 8.28 -6.78 -2.55
N ILE A 175 8.65 -6.23 -3.71
CA ILE A 175 9.58 -5.10 -3.83
C ILE A 175 8.80 -3.89 -4.34
N LEU A 176 8.80 -2.80 -3.59
CA LEU A 176 8.13 -1.54 -3.94
C LEU A 176 9.17 -0.50 -4.38
N VAL A 177 9.03 0.05 -5.58
CA VAL A 177 10.04 0.94 -6.19
C VAL A 177 9.39 2.25 -6.62
N PRO A 178 9.82 3.40 -6.08
CA PRO A 178 9.36 4.70 -6.58
C PRO A 178 9.96 4.96 -7.96
N GLN A 179 9.12 5.11 -8.99
CA GLN A 179 9.54 5.32 -10.38
C GLN A 179 8.76 6.47 -11.02
N ALA A 180 9.11 7.70 -10.67
CA ALA A 180 8.41 8.91 -11.11
C ALA A 180 8.19 8.99 -12.63
N ASN A 181 9.13 8.47 -13.42
CA ASN A 181 9.11 8.56 -14.88
C ASN A 181 7.94 7.83 -15.54
N LEU A 182 7.21 6.95 -14.84
CA LEU A 182 6.08 6.24 -15.43
C LEU A 182 4.97 7.16 -15.92
N ILE A 183 4.78 8.33 -15.31
CA ILE A 183 3.73 9.30 -15.67
C ILE A 183 4.14 10.23 -16.81
N ALA A 184 5.39 10.11 -17.26
CA ALA A 184 5.87 10.93 -18.36
C ALA A 184 5.11 10.65 -19.65
N LYS A 185 4.91 11.71 -20.44
CA LYS A 185 4.24 11.66 -21.74
C LYS A 185 5.24 12.01 -22.84
N ILE A 186 5.16 11.32 -23.97
CA ILE A 186 5.91 11.69 -25.17
C ILE A 186 5.22 12.92 -25.79
N LYS A 187 5.96 14.00 -26.09
CA LYS A 187 5.38 15.18 -26.76
C LYS A 187 4.89 14.82 -28.16
N LYS A 188 3.90 15.55 -28.70
CA LYS A 188 3.25 15.28 -30.01
C LYS A 188 4.23 15.03 -31.18
N ASN A 189 5.45 15.58 -31.11
CA ASN A 189 6.48 15.41 -32.15
C ASN A 189 7.39 14.19 -31.94
N GLY A 190 7.20 13.37 -30.90
CA GLY A 190 8.03 12.19 -30.59
C GLY A 190 9.44 12.48 -30.07
N LYS A 191 9.96 13.69 -30.27
CA LYS A 191 11.36 14.06 -30.01
C LYS A 191 11.75 14.25 -28.54
N SER A 192 10.78 14.32 -27.62
CA SER A 192 11.08 14.58 -26.20
C SER A 192 10.00 14.03 -25.29
N ILE A 193 10.40 13.76 -24.05
CA ILE A 193 9.55 13.31 -22.95
C ILE A 193 9.19 14.53 -22.07
N GLN A 194 7.98 14.55 -21.53
CA GLN A 194 7.45 15.62 -20.70
C GLN A 194 6.92 15.07 -19.36
N TYR A 195 7.25 15.78 -18.28
CA TYR A 195 6.94 15.40 -16.89
C TYR A 195 5.97 16.37 -16.20
N ARG A 196 5.15 17.11 -16.97
CA ARG A 196 4.27 18.17 -16.41
C ARG A 196 3.26 17.64 -15.40
N ASP A 197 2.83 16.40 -15.56
CA ASP A 197 1.82 15.79 -14.70
C ASP A 197 2.43 15.12 -13.47
N GLN A 198 3.75 15.14 -13.31
CA GLN A 198 4.44 14.55 -12.16
C GLN A 198 4.15 15.36 -10.89
N ILE A 199 3.91 14.66 -9.78
CA ILE A 199 3.74 15.30 -8.48
C ILE A 199 5.01 16.05 -8.01
N ALA A 200 4.84 17.06 -7.16
CA ALA A 200 5.95 17.71 -6.47
C ALA A 200 6.74 16.70 -5.62
N LYS A 201 8.06 16.90 -5.48
CA LYS A 201 8.97 15.91 -4.87
C LYS A 201 8.59 15.55 -3.44
N GLU A 202 8.33 16.55 -2.60
CA GLU A 202 8.03 16.40 -1.19
C GLU A 202 6.71 15.65 -1.00
N GLN A 203 5.67 16.07 -1.73
CA GLN A 203 4.36 15.41 -1.73
C GLN A 203 4.45 13.97 -2.28
N GLY A 204 5.27 13.74 -3.31
CA GLY A 204 5.51 12.41 -3.87
C GLY A 204 6.20 11.49 -2.86
N ASN A 205 7.13 12.01 -2.06
CA ASN A 205 7.77 11.27 -0.98
C ASN A 205 6.74 10.87 0.09
N GLU A 206 5.93 11.82 0.56
CA GLU A 206 4.86 11.55 1.54
C GLU A 206 3.85 10.50 1.05
N LEU A 207 3.43 10.57 -0.22
CA LEU A 207 2.52 9.58 -0.79
C LEU A 207 3.17 8.21 -0.97
N TYR A 208 4.46 8.16 -1.29
CA TYR A 208 5.21 6.91 -1.37
C TYR A 208 5.36 6.25 0.00
N ASP A 209 5.71 7.02 1.03
CA ASP A 209 5.80 6.53 2.41
C ASP A 209 4.43 6.02 2.89
N PHE A 210 3.37 6.79 2.62
CA PHE A 210 1.99 6.39 2.93
C PHE A 210 1.57 5.11 2.17
N PHE A 211 1.96 4.96 0.92
CA PHE A 211 1.73 3.74 0.14
C PHE A 211 2.42 2.53 0.78
N CYS A 212 3.70 2.66 1.14
CA CYS A 212 4.46 1.58 1.76
C CYS A 212 3.88 1.16 3.12
N LEU A 213 3.49 2.13 3.95
CA LEU A 213 2.82 1.88 5.23
C LEU A 213 1.47 1.20 5.02
N THR A 214 0.69 1.64 4.04
CA THR A 214 -0.63 1.04 3.75
C THR A 214 -0.50 -0.41 3.29
N VAL A 215 0.50 -0.73 2.45
CA VAL A 215 0.78 -2.11 2.03
C VAL A 215 1.18 -2.97 3.23
N GLU A 216 2.07 -2.49 4.08
CA GLU A 216 2.51 -3.19 5.29
C GLU A 216 1.34 -3.44 6.25
N ASP A 217 0.51 -2.45 6.50
CA ASP A 217 -0.66 -2.55 7.37
C ASP A 217 -1.65 -3.61 6.88
N LEU A 218 -1.95 -3.62 5.58
CA LEU A 218 -2.82 -4.62 4.97
C LEU A 218 -2.23 -6.04 5.07
N LEU A 219 -0.91 -6.19 4.98
CA LEU A 219 -0.23 -7.46 5.17
C LEU A 219 -0.26 -7.93 6.62
N GLN A 220 -0.05 -7.02 7.58
CA GLN A 220 -0.12 -7.31 9.01
C GLN A 220 -1.54 -7.72 9.43
N ASP A 221 -2.56 -6.99 8.96
CA ASP A 221 -3.97 -7.33 9.20
C ASP A 221 -4.28 -8.73 8.65
N HIS A 222 -3.82 -9.04 7.44
CA HIS A 222 -4.00 -10.37 6.85
C HIS A 222 -3.25 -11.46 7.62
N HIS A 223 -2.04 -11.18 8.11
CA HIS A 223 -1.25 -12.11 8.90
C HIS A 223 -1.95 -12.46 10.23
N ALA A 224 -2.52 -11.47 10.92
CA ALA A 224 -3.31 -11.69 12.14
C ALA A 224 -4.51 -12.60 11.86
N VAL A 225 -5.24 -12.36 10.76
CA VAL A 225 -6.35 -13.22 10.34
C VAL A 225 -5.89 -14.66 10.07
N CYS A 226 -4.73 -14.85 9.41
CA CYS A 226 -4.17 -16.18 9.16
C CYS A 226 -3.78 -16.92 10.44
N LYS A 227 -3.34 -16.22 11.48
CA LYS A 227 -3.01 -16.81 12.79
C LYS A 227 -4.25 -17.18 13.63
N GLY A 228 -5.43 -16.77 13.19
CA GLY A 228 -6.66 -16.90 13.97
C GLY A 228 -6.77 -15.87 15.09
N ASP A 229 -5.86 -14.90 15.13
CA ASP A 229 -5.95 -13.76 16.03
C ASP A 229 -7.15 -12.91 15.59
N LYS A 230 -7.97 -12.47 16.56
CA LYS A 230 -8.97 -11.45 16.26
C LYS A 230 -8.20 -10.19 15.88
N PRO A 231 -8.49 -9.55 14.73
CA PRO A 231 -7.75 -8.36 14.31
C PRO A 231 -7.80 -7.33 15.44
N ALA A 232 -6.61 -6.90 15.89
CA ALA A 232 -6.45 -6.03 17.07
C ALA A 232 -7.17 -4.69 16.89
N ASN A 233 -7.35 -4.26 15.64
CA ASN A 233 -8.29 -3.23 15.27
C ASN A 233 -9.61 -3.87 14.84
N GLY A 234 -10.68 -3.57 15.55
CA GLY A 234 -12.07 -3.88 15.17
C GLY A 234 -12.54 -3.17 13.89
N SER A 235 -11.66 -2.94 12.91
CA SER A 235 -11.98 -2.56 11.54
C SER A 235 -12.60 -3.75 10.81
N ASN A 236 -13.80 -4.15 11.26
CA ASN A 236 -14.78 -4.87 10.46
C ASN A 236 -15.24 -3.97 9.30
N LYS A 237 -14.34 -3.57 8.40
CA LYS A 237 -14.69 -3.19 7.03
C LYS A 237 -14.90 -4.48 6.24
N LYS A 238 -15.92 -5.24 6.64
CA LYS A 238 -16.57 -6.17 5.71
C LYS A 238 -17.16 -5.31 4.60
N SER A 239 -16.52 -5.35 3.44
CA SER A 239 -17.12 -4.97 2.17
C SER A 239 -18.35 -5.84 1.92
N ASN A 240 -19.50 -5.39 2.41
CA ASN A 240 -20.80 -5.89 1.99
C ASN A 240 -21.83 -4.77 2.17
N ASN A 241 -22.15 -4.14 1.04
CA ASN A 241 -23.34 -3.35 0.70
C ASN A 241 -24.51 -3.37 1.71
N ASN A 242 -24.41 -2.62 2.81
CA ASN A 242 -25.58 -2.13 3.56
C ASN A 242 -25.21 -0.94 4.45
N ASP A 243 -25.02 0.23 3.82
CA ASP A 243 -24.36 1.42 4.35
C ASP A 243 -25.10 2.23 5.44
N ASN A 244 -26.14 1.69 6.10
CA ASN A 244 -26.86 2.45 7.12
C ASN A 244 -26.53 2.10 8.57
N ASN A 245 -25.80 1.01 8.86
CA ASN A 245 -25.56 0.57 10.25
C ASN A 245 -24.11 0.66 10.75
N ASN A 246 -23.13 0.94 9.89
CA ASN A 246 -21.71 0.91 10.28
C ASN A 246 -21.16 2.23 10.85
N ASN A 247 -22.01 3.24 11.05
CA ASN A 247 -21.59 4.53 11.61
C ASN A 247 -21.80 4.61 13.13
N ILE A 248 -21.79 3.47 13.82
CA ILE A 248 -21.90 3.36 15.28
C ILE A 248 -20.50 3.62 15.86
N PRO A 249 -20.26 4.76 16.53
CA PRO A 249 -18.96 5.07 17.10
C PRO A 249 -18.64 4.14 18.27
N ASP A 250 -17.35 3.85 18.46
CA ASP A 250 -16.83 3.04 19.57
C ASP A 250 -17.33 3.58 20.92
N PRO A 251 -18.00 2.75 21.76
CA PRO A 251 -18.44 3.13 23.09
C PRO A 251 -17.33 3.55 24.06
N SER A 252 -16.06 3.23 23.79
CA SER A 252 -14.91 3.63 24.62
C SER A 252 -14.53 5.12 24.49
N ILE A 253 -14.96 5.78 23.42
CA ILE A 253 -14.64 7.18 23.16
C ILE A 253 -15.51 8.07 24.06
N PRO A 254 -14.96 9.04 24.80
CA PRO A 254 -15.75 9.99 25.56
C PRO A 254 -16.71 10.80 24.66
N PRO A 255 -17.94 11.09 25.11
CA PRO A 255 -18.92 11.79 24.25
C PRO A 255 -18.42 13.13 23.70
N ASN A 256 -17.65 13.90 24.48
CA ASN A 256 -17.07 15.18 24.04
C ASN A 256 -15.97 15.04 22.96
N GLN A 257 -15.40 13.84 22.78
CA GLN A 257 -14.41 13.56 21.73
C GLN A 257 -15.01 12.97 20.45
N LEU A 258 -16.31 12.65 20.47
CA LEU A 258 -16.98 11.91 19.41
C LEU A 258 -16.81 12.58 18.03
N PHE A 259 -17.02 13.89 17.95
CA PHE A 259 -16.91 14.64 16.70
C PHE A 259 -15.48 15.14 16.44
N ARG A 260 -14.66 15.26 17.49
CA ARG A 260 -13.27 15.74 17.37
C ARG A 260 -12.36 14.75 16.66
N ARG A 261 -12.60 13.44 16.75
CA ARG A 261 -11.81 12.44 16.00
C ARG A 261 -12.05 12.45 14.49
N ARG A 262 -13.14 13.06 14.02
CA ARG A 262 -13.41 13.27 12.59
C ARG A 262 -12.94 14.66 12.16
N THR A 263 -11.67 14.96 12.43
CA THR A 263 -11.05 16.28 12.16
C THR A 263 -11.11 16.67 10.67
N SER A 264 -11.33 15.73 9.76
CA SER A 264 -11.43 16.00 8.33
C SER A 264 -12.71 16.72 7.91
N GLU A 265 -13.76 16.72 8.74
CA GLU A 265 -15.08 17.26 8.33
C GLU A 265 -15.37 18.66 8.92
N PHE A 266 -14.75 19.02 10.04
CA PHE A 266 -15.13 20.21 10.83
C PHE A 266 -13.90 21.01 11.27
N ALA A 267 -14.00 22.35 11.18
CA ALA A 267 -12.90 23.26 11.54
C ALA A 267 -13.00 23.79 12.99
N THR A 268 -14.20 24.09 13.48
CA THR A 268 -14.41 24.69 14.80
C THR A 268 -15.46 23.94 15.61
N PHE A 269 -15.32 23.95 16.93
CA PHE A 269 -16.16 23.22 17.88
C PHE A 269 -16.64 24.16 18.98
N GLU A 270 -17.79 23.86 19.59
CA GLU A 270 -18.25 24.54 20.79
C GLU A 270 -17.22 24.40 21.91
N ASP A 271 -16.97 25.53 22.59
CA ASP A 271 -16.11 25.58 23.75
C ASP A 271 -16.75 24.79 24.90
N GLU A 272 -15.93 24.02 25.62
CA GLU A 272 -16.39 23.17 26.73
C GLU A 272 -17.01 24.02 27.85
N ALA A 273 -16.58 25.28 27.98
CA ALA A 273 -17.15 26.24 28.92
C ALA A 273 -18.61 26.61 28.60
N THR A 274 -19.00 26.57 27.32
CA THR A 274 -20.34 26.99 26.87
C THR A 274 -21.28 25.80 26.75
N SER A 275 -20.76 24.62 26.41
CA SER A 275 -21.55 23.42 26.16
C SER A 275 -20.71 22.17 26.39
N PRO A 276 -21.16 21.22 27.23
CA PRO A 276 -20.41 19.99 27.51
C PRO A 276 -20.39 19.02 26.30
N CYS A 277 -21.11 19.32 25.22
CA CYS A 277 -21.30 18.40 24.11
C CYS A 277 -20.20 18.48 23.04
N GLY A 278 -19.45 19.59 22.96
CA GLY A 278 -18.38 19.77 21.99
C GLY A 278 -18.83 19.64 20.53
N LEU A 279 -20.03 20.13 20.19
CA LEU A 279 -20.58 20.01 18.84
C LEU A 279 -19.81 20.89 17.85
N PRO A 280 -19.63 20.45 16.59
CA PRO A 280 -18.99 21.27 15.58
C PRO A 280 -19.87 22.46 15.18
N LEU A 281 -19.23 23.62 15.03
CA LEU A 281 -19.85 24.90 14.68
C LEU A 281 -19.73 25.19 13.19
N THR A 282 -18.57 24.91 12.60
CA THR A 282 -18.29 25.13 11.17
C THR A 282 -17.71 23.88 10.52
N THR A 283 -18.04 23.69 9.24
CA THR A 283 -17.37 22.72 8.36
C THR A 283 -15.92 23.16 8.09
N ILE A 284 -15.13 22.31 7.42
CA ILE A 284 -13.76 22.63 6.99
C ILE A 284 -13.68 23.90 6.12
N ASP A 285 -14.72 24.17 5.34
CA ASP A 285 -14.82 25.36 4.48
C ASP A 285 -15.20 26.64 5.26
N GLY A 286 -15.34 26.55 6.59
CA GLY A 286 -15.80 27.65 7.43
C GLY A 286 -17.30 27.93 7.35
N THR A 287 -18.07 27.12 6.62
CA THR A 287 -19.53 27.31 6.55
C THR A 287 -20.20 26.87 7.85
N PRO A 288 -21.13 27.66 8.40
CA PRO A 288 -21.81 27.31 9.65
C PRO A 288 -22.69 26.08 9.46
N VAL A 289 -22.63 25.15 10.40
CA VAL A 289 -23.44 23.92 10.32
C VAL A 289 -24.92 24.23 10.43
N THR A 290 -25.74 23.66 9.54
CA THR A 290 -27.18 23.93 9.49
C THR A 290 -27.90 23.45 10.75
N LYS A 291 -29.03 24.09 11.12
CA LYS A 291 -29.81 23.72 12.32
C LYS A 291 -30.26 22.25 12.30
N SER A 292 -30.61 21.72 11.12
CA SER A 292 -31.00 20.32 10.95
C SER A 292 -29.82 19.37 11.15
N ALA A 293 -28.64 19.70 10.63
CA ALA A 293 -27.42 18.93 10.86
C ALA A 293 -27.01 18.97 12.34
N ARG A 294 -27.06 20.14 12.99
CA ARG A 294 -26.80 20.28 14.43
C ARG A 294 -27.75 19.43 15.28
N LYS A 295 -29.05 19.43 14.97
CA LYS A 295 -30.03 18.55 15.63
C LYS A 295 -29.73 17.06 15.42
N LYS A 296 -29.26 16.67 14.24
CA LYS A 296 -28.85 15.29 13.95
C LYS A 296 -27.62 14.88 14.76
N MET A 297 -26.60 15.74 14.84
CA MET A 297 -25.40 15.50 15.64
C MET A 297 -25.71 15.45 17.14
N GLN A 298 -26.59 16.32 17.64
CA GLN A 298 -27.06 16.26 19.03
C GLN A 298 -27.71 14.91 19.36
N LYS A 299 -28.57 14.40 18.46
CA LYS A 299 -29.18 13.08 18.63
C LYS A 299 -28.14 11.95 18.62
N GLN A 300 -27.12 12.07 17.77
CA GLN A 300 -26.02 11.11 17.71
C GLN A 300 -25.16 11.13 18.99
N TYR A 301 -24.90 12.33 19.52
CA TYR A 301 -24.21 12.55 20.79
C TYR A 301 -24.96 11.88 21.95
N GLU A 302 -26.26 12.17 22.10
CA GLU A 302 -27.08 11.58 23.18
C GLU A 302 -27.14 10.05 23.10
N ALA A 303 -27.25 9.51 21.88
CA ALA A 303 -27.24 8.06 21.66
C ALA A 303 -25.88 7.42 21.97
N HIS A 304 -24.77 8.15 21.77
CA HIS A 304 -23.43 7.68 22.11
C HIS A 304 -23.13 7.85 23.59
N ALA A 305 -23.53 8.95 24.22
CA ALA A 305 -23.42 9.17 25.67
C ALA A 305 -24.08 8.04 26.48
N LYS A 306 -25.28 7.60 26.08
CA LYS A 306 -25.95 6.44 26.69
C LYS A 306 -25.19 5.12 26.51
N ARG A 307 -24.48 4.95 25.40
CA ARG A 307 -23.67 3.75 25.12
C ARG A 307 -22.36 3.78 25.92
N HIS A 308 -21.69 4.93 25.95
CA HIS A 308 -20.49 5.16 26.75
C HIS A 308 -20.76 4.97 28.24
N GLU A 309 -21.90 5.47 28.75
CA GLU A 309 -22.30 5.25 30.15
C GLU A 309 -22.49 3.75 30.47
N LYS A 310 -23.11 2.99 29.56
CA LYS A 310 -23.24 1.53 29.72
C LYS A 310 -21.90 0.82 29.67
N TRP A 311 -21.00 1.26 28.80
CA TRP A 311 -19.66 0.71 28.67
C TRP A 311 -18.82 0.97 29.94
N LEU A 312 -18.89 2.17 30.52
CA LEU A 312 -18.25 2.47 31.81
C LEU A 312 -18.78 1.62 32.97
N LYS A 313 -20.06 1.22 32.93
CA LYS A 313 -20.64 0.32 33.94
C LYS A 313 -20.12 -1.12 33.80
N LEU A 314 -19.75 -1.54 32.59
CA LEU A 314 -19.21 -2.87 32.30
C LEU A 314 -17.69 -2.94 32.50
N ASN A 315 -16.99 -1.81 32.36
CA ASN A 315 -15.54 -1.70 32.47
C ASN A 315 -15.13 -0.73 33.61
N PRO A 316 -15.25 -1.10 34.90
CA PRO A 316 -14.99 -0.19 36.02
C PRO A 316 -13.54 0.30 36.10
N GLN A 317 -12.57 -0.51 35.66
CA GLN A 317 -11.14 -0.18 35.70
C GLN A 317 -10.80 1.04 34.82
N GLU A 318 -11.46 1.20 33.68
CA GLU A 318 -11.23 2.34 32.78
C GLU A 318 -11.83 3.64 33.32
N LYS A 319 -12.80 3.55 34.23
CA LYS A 319 -13.40 4.71 34.91
C LYS A 319 -12.40 5.40 35.85
N GLU A 320 -11.52 4.64 36.50
CA GLU A 320 -10.48 5.19 37.37
C GLU A 320 -9.35 5.83 36.56
N GLU A 321 -9.00 5.26 35.41
CA GLU A 321 -8.01 5.86 34.51
C GLU A 321 -8.47 7.16 33.86
N ALA A 322 -9.75 7.26 33.49
CA ALA A 322 -10.30 8.47 32.87
C ALA A 322 -10.28 9.68 33.83
N ASN A 323 -10.47 9.46 35.13
CA ASN A 323 -10.42 10.53 36.13
C ASN A 323 -8.98 10.97 36.47
N ASN A 324 -7.99 10.09 36.31
CA ASN A 324 -6.59 10.38 36.64
C ASN A 324 -5.75 10.94 35.47
N LYS A 325 -6.26 10.94 34.23
CA LYS A 325 -5.51 11.36 33.02
C LYS A 325 -5.56 12.87 32.68
N SER A 326 -6.19 13.73 33.50
CA SER A 326 -6.30 15.17 33.19
C SER A 326 -5.15 16.05 33.71
N ALA A 327 -4.08 15.48 34.29
CA ALA A 327 -2.89 16.25 34.65
C ALA A 327 -1.63 15.40 34.44
N ASN A 328 -0.72 15.86 33.59
CA ASN A 328 0.56 15.23 33.21
C ASN A 328 0.49 13.94 32.37
N LYS A 329 0.54 14.08 31.05
CA LYS A 329 1.14 13.04 30.20
C LYS A 329 2.28 13.65 29.36
N SER A 330 3.51 13.36 29.81
CA SER A 330 4.73 13.48 29.00
C SER A 330 4.64 12.46 27.85
N PRO A 331 5.20 12.75 26.66
CA PRO A 331 5.14 11.82 25.53
C PRO A 331 5.86 10.51 25.89
N GLU A 332 5.10 9.42 25.97
CA GLU A 332 5.67 8.07 26.07
C GLU A 332 6.46 7.76 24.80
N PRO A 333 7.61 7.06 24.91
CA PRO A 333 8.40 6.66 23.76
C PRO A 333 7.55 5.79 22.84
N ASP A 334 7.58 6.13 21.55
CA ASP A 334 6.85 5.46 20.46
C ASP A 334 6.83 3.94 20.67
N ASN A 335 5.62 3.44 20.94
CA ASN A 335 5.31 2.03 21.00
C ASN A 335 5.55 1.45 19.59
N MET A 336 6.74 0.89 19.36
CA MET A 336 7.15 0.36 18.07
C MET A 336 6.10 -0.65 17.59
N LYS A 337 5.42 -0.31 16.50
CA LYS A 337 4.50 -1.21 15.82
C LYS A 337 5.25 -2.52 15.51
N PRO A 338 4.66 -3.70 15.80
CA PRO A 338 5.33 -4.97 15.51
C PRO A 338 5.68 -5.01 14.02
N SER A 339 6.96 -5.26 13.71
CA SER A 339 7.41 -5.43 12.33
C SER A 339 6.79 -6.68 11.71
N LEU A 340 6.51 -6.66 10.41
CA LEU A 340 6.02 -7.83 9.69
C LEU A 340 7.03 -9.00 9.82
N ASP A 341 6.53 -10.18 10.18
CA ASP A 341 7.33 -11.40 10.30
C ASP A 341 7.90 -11.78 8.92
N SER A 342 9.23 -11.79 8.78
CA SER A 342 9.90 -12.10 7.52
C SER A 342 9.63 -13.53 7.03
N SER A 343 9.24 -14.45 7.92
CA SER A 343 8.84 -15.81 7.55
C SER A 343 7.47 -15.86 6.86
N PHE A 344 6.63 -14.85 7.08
CA PHE A 344 5.34 -14.70 6.43
C PHE A 344 5.50 -14.13 5.02
N LEU A 345 6.09 -12.93 4.89
CA LEU A 345 6.37 -12.29 3.61
C LEU A 345 7.53 -11.31 3.75
N GLN A 346 8.45 -11.33 2.78
CA GLN A 346 9.52 -10.34 2.71
C GLN A 346 9.06 -9.10 1.93
N LEU A 347 8.90 -7.96 2.61
CA LEU A 347 8.57 -6.68 2.00
C LEU A 347 9.82 -5.80 1.92
N VAL A 348 10.25 -5.46 0.70
CA VAL A 348 11.38 -4.56 0.47
C VAL A 348 10.86 -3.24 -0.10
N LYS A 349 11.27 -2.13 0.53
CA LYS A 349 10.88 -0.77 0.16
C LYS A 349 12.08 -0.07 -0.46
N GLY A 350 11.89 0.52 -1.63
CA GLY A 350 12.89 1.37 -2.25
C GLY A 350 12.98 2.73 -1.55
N THR A 351 14.17 3.32 -1.55
CA THR A 351 14.41 4.72 -1.17
C THR A 351 13.90 5.70 -2.24
N PHE A 352 13.04 6.64 -1.85
CA PHE A 352 12.54 7.68 -2.75
C PHE A 352 13.63 8.67 -3.18
N GLY A 353 13.72 8.95 -4.48
CA GLY A 353 14.68 9.91 -5.03
C GLY A 353 16.13 9.41 -5.15
N ALA A 354 16.45 8.23 -4.63
CA ALA A 354 17.75 7.59 -4.82
C ALA A 354 17.79 6.79 -6.14
N ARG A 355 19.01 6.55 -6.67
CA ARG A 355 19.20 5.62 -7.78
C ARG A 355 19.10 4.20 -7.28
N GLN A 356 18.36 3.38 -8.02
CA GLN A 356 18.11 1.98 -7.68
C GLN A 356 18.44 1.12 -8.87
N GLY A 357 19.30 0.12 -8.64
CA GLY A 357 19.58 -0.94 -9.60
C GLY A 357 18.76 -2.16 -9.24
N ILE A 358 18.17 -2.82 -10.23
CA ILE A 358 17.40 -4.05 -10.03
C ILE A 358 17.89 -5.09 -11.03
N GLU A 359 18.31 -6.23 -10.49
CA GLU A 359 18.56 -7.45 -11.21
C GLU A 359 17.43 -8.42 -10.83
N MET A 360 16.81 -9.09 -11.81
CA MET A 360 15.75 -10.06 -11.52
C MET A 360 15.75 -11.23 -12.50
N GLN A 361 15.36 -12.39 -11.99
CA GLN A 361 15.15 -13.61 -12.75
C GLN A 361 13.65 -13.88 -12.90
N SER A 362 13.16 -13.65 -14.12
CA SER A 362 11.85 -14.04 -14.67
C SER A 362 11.81 -15.50 -15.11
N ASP A 363 10.88 -16.35 -14.65
CA ASP A 363 10.49 -17.56 -15.42
C ASP A 363 9.48 -17.23 -16.51
N MET A 364 8.95 -16.02 -16.46
CA MET A 364 8.14 -15.42 -17.51
C MET A 364 9.03 -14.43 -18.25
N GLY A 365 8.86 -14.30 -19.57
CA GLY A 365 9.46 -13.20 -20.33
C GLY A 365 9.05 -11.81 -19.77
N PRO A 366 9.25 -10.70 -20.49
CA PRO A 366 9.04 -9.34 -19.99
C PRO A 366 7.53 -8.96 -19.82
N PHE A 367 6.71 -9.87 -19.29
CA PHE A 367 5.32 -9.64 -18.99
C PHE A 367 5.22 -8.69 -17.80
N CYS A 368 4.58 -7.56 -18.05
CA CYS A 368 4.28 -6.57 -17.05
C CYS A 368 2.80 -6.18 -17.13
N HIS A 369 2.24 -5.86 -15.97
CA HIS A 369 0.90 -5.33 -15.85
C HIS A 369 0.99 -3.84 -15.60
N VAL A 370 0.42 -3.04 -16.48
CA VAL A 370 0.29 -1.59 -16.28
C VAL A 370 -1.07 -1.32 -15.66
N VAL A 371 -1.07 -0.68 -14.50
CA VAL A 371 -2.28 -0.30 -13.78
C VAL A 371 -2.36 1.22 -13.69
N GLU A 372 -3.50 1.77 -14.05
CA GLU A 372 -3.79 3.20 -14.04
C GLU A 372 -5.04 3.44 -13.18
N LEU A 373 -4.93 4.32 -12.17
CA LEU A 373 -5.99 4.59 -11.17
C LEU A 373 -6.42 6.05 -11.13
#